data_AF-M1YUK2-F1
#
_entry.id   AF-M1YUK2-F1
#
_cell.length_a   1.000
_cell.length_b   1.000
_cell.length_c   1.000
_cell.angle_alpha   90.00
_cell.angle_beta   90.00
_cell.angle_gamma   90.00
#
_symmetry.space_group_name_H-M   'P 1'
#
loop_
_entity.id
_entity.type
_entity.pdbx_description
1 polymer ?
#
loop_
_entity_poly.entity_id
_entity_poly.type
_entity_poly.pdbx_seq_one_letter_code
_entity_poly.pdbx_strand_id
1 'polypeptide(L)'
;MIEYPFEKNLRADNARMSPGLWKAEGPQRSHMERTLEFVRAVRFHLGRWVFPVVEPICILMENLRPQVRRHFEQAIKNLERHNLAGGLMNLNMVLSLKPDHFLARVYRGRIYLREKQFRLASEDFVQASEISTYRFAHYNVRREYLDALHEGARHRKEEMESVNHETLSQEEFESLLEMDDAEEMLQEEDVALFEEDLELTGDEREKFQHMGPITGSEADSTDWDKVIKQLTSRFK
;
A
#
# COMPACT_ATOMS: atom_id res chain seq x y z
N MET A 1 23.25 -9.67 9.30
CA MET A 1 22.89 -9.00 8.04
C MET A 1 21.81 -9.86 7.42
N ILE A 2 20.55 -9.52 7.65
CA ILE A 2 19.40 -10.30 7.15
C ILE A 2 19.09 -9.71 5.78
N GLU A 3 19.58 -10.36 4.73
CA GLU A 3 19.15 -10.05 3.36
C GLU A 3 17.72 -10.58 3.19
N TYR A 4 16.77 -9.67 2.96
CA TYR A 4 15.40 -10.05 2.60
C TYR A 4 15.35 -10.48 1.13
N PRO A 5 14.65 -11.57 0.78
CA PRO A 5 14.81 -12.27 -0.50
C PRO A 5 14.25 -11.58 -1.75
N PHE A 6 13.85 -10.29 -1.69
CA PHE A 6 13.12 -9.62 -2.77
C PHE A 6 13.98 -8.80 -3.74
N GLU A 7 15.30 -8.73 -3.55
CA GLU A 7 16.20 -7.88 -4.37
C GLU A 7 16.79 -8.57 -5.61
N LYS A 8 16.56 -9.88 -5.82
CA LYS A 8 17.33 -10.64 -6.83
C LYS A 8 16.89 -10.53 -8.29
N ASN A 9 15.72 -9.95 -8.62
CA ASN A 9 15.18 -10.01 -9.99
C ASN A 9 15.10 -8.68 -10.76
N LEU A 10 15.87 -7.65 -10.39
CA LEU A 10 15.88 -6.35 -11.12
C LEU A 10 17.24 -6.00 -11.75
N ARG A 11 18.11 -6.99 -11.99
CA ARG A 11 19.40 -6.84 -12.69
C ARG A 11 19.42 -7.57 -14.03
N ALA A 12 18.58 -7.18 -14.96
CA ALA A 12 18.79 -7.41 -16.39
C ALA A 12 17.83 -6.48 -17.12
N ASP A 13 18.36 -5.45 -17.77
CA ASP A 13 17.78 -4.67 -18.89
C ASP A 13 18.19 -3.19 -18.89
N ASN A 14 19.45 -2.90 -18.54
CA ASN A 14 20.08 -1.62 -18.85
C ASN A 14 21.29 -1.85 -19.76
N ALA A 15 21.05 -2.28 -21.00
CA ALA A 15 22.06 -2.26 -22.05
C ALA A 15 21.43 -2.42 -23.44
N ARG A 16 20.83 -1.34 -23.98
CA ARG A 16 20.69 -1.07 -25.43
C ARG A 16 20.06 0.32 -25.63
N MET A 17 20.86 1.37 -25.50
CA MET A 17 20.57 2.65 -26.16
C MET A 17 21.82 3.10 -26.91
N SER A 18 21.64 3.25 -28.22
CA SER A 18 22.65 3.54 -29.23
C SER A 18 23.31 4.91 -28.99
N PRO A 19 24.63 5.06 -29.21
CA PRO A 19 25.32 6.34 -29.04
C PRO A 19 25.13 7.19 -30.31
N GLY A 20 24.18 8.12 -30.30
CA GLY A 20 24.06 9.07 -31.40
C GLY A 20 22.80 9.93 -31.34
N LEU A 21 22.87 11.04 -30.61
CA LEU A 21 22.30 12.38 -30.92
C LEU A 21 22.25 13.19 -29.61
N TRP A 22 23.30 13.95 -29.32
CA TRP A 22 23.24 15.03 -28.30
C TRP A 22 23.80 16.31 -28.93
N LYS A 23 22.94 17.04 -29.63
CA LYS A 23 23.06 18.48 -29.81
C LYS A 23 21.68 19.09 -29.63
N ALA A 24 21.23 19.10 -28.38
CA ALA A 24 20.20 20.02 -27.93
C ALA A 24 20.84 20.82 -26.79
N GLU A 25 21.30 22.04 -27.12
CA GLU A 25 21.69 23.03 -26.13
C GLU A 25 20.45 23.39 -25.31
N GLY A 26 20.26 22.69 -24.19
CA GLY A 26 19.26 23.06 -23.20
C GLY A 26 19.62 24.40 -22.55
N PRO A 27 18.63 25.12 -21.98
CA PRO A 27 18.85 26.45 -21.42
C PRO A 27 19.97 26.42 -20.35
N GLN A 28 20.83 27.45 -20.37
CA GLN A 28 21.93 27.66 -19.43
C GLN A 28 21.39 27.64 -17.98
N ARG A 29 21.38 26.46 -17.34
CA ARG A 29 20.95 26.27 -15.95
C ARG A 29 21.75 27.19 -15.03
N SER A 30 21.04 27.95 -14.19
CA SER A 30 21.66 28.96 -13.34
C SER A 30 22.62 28.34 -12.33
N HIS A 31 23.63 29.10 -11.87
CA HIS A 31 24.55 28.62 -10.81
C HIS A 31 23.79 28.13 -9.56
N MET A 32 22.65 28.75 -9.24
CA MET A 32 21.76 28.37 -8.14
C MET A 32 21.20 26.94 -8.31
N GLU A 33 20.71 26.59 -9.51
CA GLU A 33 20.16 25.25 -9.79
C GLU A 33 21.24 24.17 -9.66
N ARG A 34 22.46 24.44 -10.13
CA ARG A 34 23.60 23.52 -9.99
C ARG A 34 23.97 23.29 -8.53
N THR A 35 23.97 24.34 -7.71
CA THR A 35 24.24 24.21 -6.26
C THR A 35 23.14 23.43 -5.55
N LEU A 36 21.87 23.62 -5.92
CA LEU A 36 20.75 22.90 -5.35
C LEU A 36 20.77 21.41 -5.73
N GLU A 37 21.08 21.09 -6.99
CA GLU A 37 21.28 19.71 -7.44
C GLU A 37 22.43 19.04 -6.68
N PHE A 38 23.55 19.74 -6.49
CA PHE A 38 24.68 19.24 -5.72
C PHE A 38 24.30 18.97 -4.26
N VAL A 39 23.63 19.90 -3.58
CA VAL A 39 23.15 19.72 -2.20
C VAL A 39 22.17 18.54 -2.10
N ARG A 40 21.25 18.39 -3.05
CA ARG A 40 20.33 17.25 -3.12
C ARG A 40 21.08 15.92 -3.31
N ALA A 41 22.09 15.89 -4.19
CA ALA A 41 22.91 14.72 -4.45
C ALA A 41 23.74 14.31 -3.22
N VAL A 42 24.36 15.28 -2.54
CA VAL A 42 25.09 15.06 -1.28
C VAL A 42 24.14 14.53 -0.22
N ARG A 43 22.96 15.16 -0.02
CA ARG A 43 21.94 14.68 0.93
C ARG A 43 21.50 13.26 0.63
N PHE A 44 21.28 12.92 -0.63
CA PHE A 44 20.92 11.56 -1.05
C PHE A 44 22.05 10.55 -0.80
N HIS A 45 23.30 10.92 -1.12
CA HIS A 45 24.47 10.09 -0.83
C HIS A 45 24.63 9.87 0.67
N LEU A 46 24.54 10.93 1.48
CA LEU A 46 24.58 10.83 2.94
C LEU A 46 23.45 9.92 3.45
N GLY A 47 22.24 10.09 2.92
CA GLY A 47 21.10 9.25 3.21
C GLY A 47 21.38 7.77 2.90
N ARG A 48 22.04 7.45 1.78
CA ARG A 48 22.43 6.06 1.47
C ARG A 48 23.40 5.45 2.50
N TRP A 49 24.26 6.25 3.12
CA TRP A 49 25.17 5.80 4.17
C TRP A 49 24.50 5.70 5.54
N VAL A 50 23.57 6.59 5.84
CA VAL A 50 22.87 6.65 7.13
C VAL A 50 21.71 5.64 7.19
N PHE A 51 21.07 5.34 6.06
CA PHE A 51 19.92 4.45 5.98
C PHE A 51 20.18 3.06 6.60
N PRO A 52 21.29 2.35 6.30
CA PRO A 52 21.55 1.04 6.90
C PRO A 52 21.69 1.06 8.43
N VAL A 53 21.99 2.22 9.03
CA VAL A 53 22.09 2.40 10.48
C VAL A 53 20.73 2.76 11.08
N VAL A 54 19.96 3.62 10.41
CA VAL A 54 18.65 4.08 10.88
C VAL A 54 17.55 3.05 10.65
N GLU A 55 17.57 2.31 9.55
CA GLU A 55 16.51 1.37 9.20
C GLU A 55 16.30 0.27 10.27
N PRO A 56 17.34 -0.39 10.81
CA PRO A 56 17.15 -1.35 11.90
C PRO A 56 16.49 -0.73 13.14
N ILE A 57 16.78 0.55 13.44
CA ILE A 57 16.19 1.27 14.57
C ILE A 57 14.70 1.53 14.27
N CYS A 58 14.36 1.97 13.06
CA CYS A 58 12.97 2.13 12.62
C CYS A 58 12.20 0.81 12.74
N ILE A 59 12.74 -0.29 12.21
CA ILE A 59 12.12 -1.62 12.28
C ILE A 59 11.91 -2.05 13.73
N LEU A 60 12.88 -1.81 14.61
CA LEU A 60 12.78 -2.11 16.04
C LEU A 60 11.65 -1.30 16.70
N MET A 61 11.55 0.00 16.40
CA MET A 61 10.49 0.86 16.93
C MET A 61 9.10 0.47 16.40
N GLU A 62 9.00 0.03 15.15
CA GLU A 62 7.76 -0.49 14.58
C GLU A 62 7.30 -1.77 15.27
N ASN A 63 8.24 -2.65 15.58
CA ASN A 63 8.00 -3.98 16.14
C ASN A 63 8.30 -4.06 17.65
N LEU A 64 8.23 -2.94 18.37
CA LEU A 64 8.53 -2.90 19.80
C LEU A 64 7.50 -3.69 20.62
N ARG A 65 6.22 -3.59 20.24
CA ARG A 65 5.12 -4.32 20.88
C ARG A 65 5.17 -5.81 20.47
N PRO A 66 5.18 -6.77 21.42
CA PRO A 66 5.28 -8.20 21.11
C PRO A 66 4.18 -8.73 20.18
N GLN A 67 2.95 -8.25 20.33
CA GLN A 67 1.82 -8.63 19.48
C GLN A 67 2.03 -8.18 18.03
N VAL A 68 2.36 -6.90 17.83
CA VAL A 68 2.68 -6.32 16.51
C VAL A 68 3.80 -7.11 15.84
N ARG A 69 4.92 -7.31 16.56
CA ARG A 69 6.06 -8.10 16.05
C ARG A 69 5.65 -9.49 15.62
N ARG A 70 4.88 -10.19 16.46
CA ARG A 70 4.45 -11.57 16.19
C ARG A 70 3.61 -11.66 14.92
N HIS A 71 2.63 -10.79 14.74
CA HIS A 71 1.83 -10.77 13.51
C HIS A 71 2.67 -10.39 12.30
N PHE A 72 3.55 -9.39 12.43
CA PHE A 72 4.41 -8.94 11.34
C PHE A 72 5.38 -10.05 10.88
N GLU A 73 6.06 -10.73 11.79
CA GLU A 73 6.93 -11.88 11.46
C GLU A 73 6.17 -13.00 10.73
N GLN A 74 4.93 -13.26 11.12
CA GLN A 74 4.11 -14.25 10.43
C GLN A 74 3.62 -13.80 9.06
N ALA A 75 3.30 -12.51 8.90
CA ALA A 75 3.01 -11.95 7.58
C ALA A 75 4.19 -12.20 6.63
N ILE A 76 5.42 -11.90 7.06
CA ILE A 76 6.63 -12.14 6.25
C ILE A 76 6.77 -13.62 5.91
N LYS A 77 6.63 -14.51 6.90
CA LYS A 77 6.71 -15.96 6.68
C LYS A 77 5.65 -16.49 5.71
N ASN A 78 4.43 -15.95 5.75
CA ASN A 78 3.37 -16.32 4.82
C ASN A 78 3.66 -15.80 3.41
N LEU A 79 4.19 -14.58 3.28
CA LEU A 79 4.62 -14.01 2.00
C LEU A 79 5.78 -14.79 1.36
N GLU A 80 6.75 -15.25 2.16
CA GLU A 80 7.83 -16.14 1.72
C GLU A 80 7.32 -17.49 1.20
N ARG A 81 6.18 -17.95 1.76
CA ARG A 81 5.48 -19.18 1.34
C ARG A 81 4.51 -18.95 0.19
N HIS A 82 4.47 -17.75 -0.39
CA HIS A 82 3.49 -17.33 -1.39
C HIS A 82 2.02 -17.40 -0.93
N ASN A 83 1.76 -17.52 0.38
CA ASN A 83 0.41 -17.44 0.91
C ASN A 83 0.03 -15.96 1.12
N LEU A 84 -0.56 -15.36 0.09
CA LEU A 84 -0.94 -13.95 0.08
C LEU A 84 -2.10 -13.66 1.05
N ALA A 85 -3.07 -14.56 1.17
CA ALA A 85 -4.23 -14.40 2.06
C ALA A 85 -3.81 -14.35 3.54
N GLY A 86 -3.01 -15.32 3.99
CA GLY A 86 -2.46 -15.35 5.35
C GLY A 86 -1.49 -14.19 5.61
N GLY A 87 -0.77 -13.73 4.58
CA GLY A 87 0.05 -12.52 4.64
C GLY A 87 -0.82 -11.28 4.91
N LEU A 88 -1.82 -11.05 4.06
CA LEU A 88 -2.75 -9.94 4.13
C LEU A 88 -3.47 -9.86 5.48
N MET A 89 -3.96 -10.99 5.98
CA MET A 89 -4.68 -11.04 7.26
C MET A 89 -3.79 -10.65 8.46
N ASN A 90 -2.54 -11.11 8.49
CA ASN A 90 -1.60 -10.71 9.53
C ASN A 90 -1.17 -9.24 9.40
N LEU A 91 -1.03 -8.72 8.17
CA LEU A 91 -0.75 -7.30 7.95
C LEU A 91 -1.91 -6.41 8.41
N ASN A 92 -3.15 -6.82 8.18
CA ASN A 92 -4.32 -6.11 8.70
C ASN A 92 -4.30 -6.08 10.24
N MET A 93 -3.90 -7.17 10.90
CA MET A 93 -3.75 -7.19 12.35
C MET A 93 -2.59 -6.32 12.84
N VAL A 94 -1.49 -6.22 12.09
CA VAL A 94 -0.43 -5.27 12.40
C VAL A 94 -0.95 -3.83 12.33
N LEU A 95 -1.72 -3.50 11.31
CA LEU A 95 -2.25 -2.16 11.09
C LEU A 95 -3.39 -1.78 12.05
N SER A 96 -4.17 -2.75 12.56
CA SER A 96 -5.14 -2.47 13.64
C SER A 96 -4.45 -2.17 14.97
N LEU A 97 -3.33 -2.85 15.27
CA LEU A 97 -2.55 -2.64 16.49
C LEU A 97 -1.63 -1.41 16.42
N LYS A 98 -1.16 -1.08 15.21
CA LYS A 98 -0.23 0.01 14.92
C LYS A 98 -0.54 0.60 13.52
N PRO A 99 -1.45 1.58 13.43
CA PRO A 99 -1.86 2.17 12.15
C PRO A 99 -0.71 2.83 11.38
N ASP A 100 0.29 3.37 12.07
CA ASP A 100 1.46 4.03 11.49
C ASP A 100 2.61 3.07 11.11
N HIS A 101 2.34 1.77 10.97
CA HIS A 101 3.37 0.79 10.63
C HIS A 101 3.73 0.85 9.13
N PHE A 102 4.90 1.42 8.81
CA PHE A 102 5.33 1.67 7.42
C PHE A 102 5.44 0.39 6.60
N LEU A 103 6.20 -0.60 7.09
CA LEU A 103 6.42 -1.82 6.31
C LEU A 103 5.13 -2.60 6.10
N ALA A 104 4.19 -2.58 7.06
CA ALA A 104 2.93 -3.27 6.90
C ALA A 104 2.09 -2.67 5.78
N ARG A 105 2.01 -1.33 5.67
CA ARG A 105 1.38 -0.63 4.53
C ARG A 105 2.08 -0.96 3.22
N VAL A 106 3.41 -0.91 3.18
CA VAL A 106 4.17 -1.23 1.96
C VAL A 106 3.93 -2.68 1.50
N TYR A 107 3.99 -3.66 2.42
CA TYR A 107 3.74 -5.05 2.06
C TYR A 107 2.29 -5.29 1.66
N ARG A 108 1.32 -4.64 2.31
CA ARG A 108 -0.09 -4.77 1.96
C ARG A 108 -0.39 -4.17 0.59
N GLY A 109 0.13 -2.98 0.29
CA GLY A 109 0.03 -2.37 -1.04
C GLY A 109 0.64 -3.23 -2.14
N ARG A 110 1.76 -3.91 -1.86
CA ARG A 110 2.36 -4.89 -2.80
C ARG A 110 1.52 -6.13 -3.02
N ILE A 111 0.80 -6.61 -2.00
CA ILE A 111 -0.18 -7.70 -2.18
C ILE A 111 -1.30 -7.21 -3.09
N TYR A 112 -1.88 -6.04 -2.82
CA TYR A 112 -2.94 -5.47 -3.64
C TYR A 112 -2.52 -5.22 -5.10
N LEU A 113 -1.29 -4.79 -5.34
CA LEU A 113 -0.73 -4.70 -6.69
C LEU A 113 -0.77 -6.05 -7.42
N ARG A 114 -0.37 -7.15 -6.75
CA ARG A 114 -0.39 -8.49 -7.36
C ARG A 114 -1.80 -8.98 -7.64
N GLU A 115 -2.74 -8.64 -6.76
CA GLU A 115 -4.17 -8.95 -6.90
C GLU A 115 -4.91 -7.97 -7.84
N LYS A 116 -4.19 -7.06 -8.52
CA LYS A 116 -4.75 -6.02 -9.41
C LYS A 116 -5.75 -5.06 -8.74
N GLN A 117 -5.67 -4.94 -7.42
CA GLN A 117 -6.47 -4.01 -6.62
C GLN A 117 -5.76 -2.65 -6.55
N PHE A 118 -5.63 -1.99 -7.70
CA PHE A 118 -4.78 -0.80 -7.87
C PHE A 118 -5.14 0.37 -6.97
N ARG A 119 -6.44 0.61 -6.73
CA ARG A 119 -6.93 1.67 -5.85
C ARG A 119 -6.44 1.46 -4.41
N LEU A 120 -6.67 0.27 -3.85
CA LEU A 120 -6.25 -0.09 -2.49
C LEU A 120 -4.72 -0.06 -2.35
N ALA A 121 -4.00 -0.51 -3.38
CA ALA A 121 -2.54 -0.41 -3.40
C ALA A 121 -2.06 1.04 -3.33
N SER A 122 -2.67 1.92 -4.13
CA SER A 122 -2.30 3.34 -4.16
C SER A 122 -2.56 4.05 -2.83
N GLU A 123 -3.68 3.75 -2.16
CA GLU A 123 -4.02 4.27 -0.84
C GLU A 123 -2.98 3.87 0.22
N ASP A 124 -2.59 2.60 0.26
CA ASP A 124 -1.56 2.11 1.18
C ASP A 124 -0.19 2.78 0.94
N PHE A 125 0.17 3.02 -0.32
CA PHE A 125 1.42 3.69 -0.65
C PHE A 125 1.40 5.18 -0.31
N VAL A 126 0.27 5.87 -0.49
CA VAL A 126 0.12 7.26 -0.05
C VAL A 126 0.31 7.35 1.45
N GLN A 127 -0.38 6.51 2.22
CA GLN A 127 -0.24 6.47 3.68
C GLN A 127 1.19 6.10 4.11
N ALA A 128 1.90 5.24 3.37
CA ALA A 128 3.32 4.94 3.63
C ALA A 128 4.22 6.17 3.38
N SER A 129 3.91 6.97 2.36
CA SER A 129 4.65 8.19 2.03
C SER A 129 4.52 9.28 3.10
N GLU A 130 3.36 9.32 3.76
CA GLU A 130 3.05 10.22 4.89
C GLU A 130 3.79 9.81 6.17
N ILE A 131 3.89 8.51 6.47
CA ILE A 131 4.67 8.04 7.63
C ILE A 131 6.13 8.44 7.49
N SER A 132 6.72 8.17 6.33
CA SER A 132 8.13 8.45 6.10
C SER A 132 8.46 8.57 4.63
N THR A 133 8.55 9.81 4.15
CA THR A 133 9.03 10.12 2.80
C THR A 133 10.44 9.59 2.52
N TYR A 134 11.28 9.53 3.54
CA TYR A 134 12.66 9.04 3.42
C TYR A 134 12.70 7.53 3.14
N ARG A 135 12.08 6.71 3.99
CA ARG A 135 11.93 5.26 3.76
C ARG A 135 11.14 4.96 2.48
N PHE A 136 10.11 5.74 2.17
CA PHE A 136 9.36 5.62 0.92
C PHE A 136 10.27 5.72 -0.32
N ALA A 137 11.23 6.64 -0.31
CA ALA A 137 12.23 6.75 -1.37
C ALA A 137 13.23 5.57 -1.35
N HIS A 138 13.71 5.15 -0.18
CA HIS A 138 14.69 4.06 -0.06
C HIS A 138 14.14 2.69 -0.44
N TYR A 139 12.87 2.41 -0.15
CA TYR A 139 12.19 1.16 -0.53
C TYR A 139 11.68 1.17 -1.98
N ASN A 140 11.95 2.23 -2.76
CA ASN A 140 11.45 2.44 -4.13
C ASN A 140 9.92 2.37 -4.27
N VAL A 141 9.17 2.62 -3.18
CA VAL A 141 7.70 2.55 -3.16
C VAL A 141 7.08 3.55 -4.12
N ARG A 142 7.77 4.68 -4.39
CA ARG A 142 7.36 5.64 -5.42
C ARG A 142 7.13 5.00 -6.79
N ARG A 143 7.99 4.06 -7.20
CA ARG A 143 7.85 3.39 -8.50
C ARG A 143 6.60 2.53 -8.50
N GLU A 144 6.46 1.69 -7.47
CA GLU A 144 5.30 0.80 -7.30
C GLU A 144 3.98 1.58 -7.24
N TYR A 145 3.98 2.75 -6.61
CA TYR A 145 2.83 3.66 -6.60
C TYR A 145 2.47 4.19 -7.99
N LEU A 146 3.45 4.63 -8.78
CA LEU A 146 3.20 5.08 -10.14
C LEU A 146 2.71 3.93 -11.04
N ASP A 147 3.26 2.73 -10.86
CA ASP A 147 2.80 1.53 -11.57
C ASP A 147 1.34 1.24 -11.22
N ALA A 148 0.97 1.31 -9.92
CA ALA A 148 -0.42 1.17 -9.47
C ALA A 148 -1.36 2.18 -10.14
N LEU A 149 -0.97 3.45 -10.22
CA LEU A 149 -1.78 4.49 -10.86
C LEU A 149 -1.93 4.26 -12.36
N HIS A 150 -0.85 3.89 -13.05
CA HIS A 150 -0.88 3.63 -14.49
C HIS A 150 -1.72 2.41 -14.84
N GLU A 151 -1.54 1.29 -14.13
CA GLU A 151 -2.33 0.07 -14.35
C GLU A 151 -3.79 0.27 -13.94
N GLY A 152 -4.06 0.98 -12.84
CA GLY A 152 -5.41 1.35 -12.44
C GLY A 152 -6.12 2.24 -13.45
N ALA A 153 -5.44 3.24 -14.02
CA ALA A 153 -6.00 4.09 -15.06
C ALA A 153 -6.28 3.31 -16.36
N ARG A 154 -5.39 2.39 -16.73
CA ARG A 154 -5.58 1.51 -17.88
C ARG A 154 -6.80 0.60 -17.69
N HIS A 155 -6.90 -0.06 -16.53
CA HIS A 155 -8.03 -0.93 -16.23
C HIS A 155 -9.36 -0.19 -16.21
N ARG A 156 -9.43 0.99 -15.57
CA ARG A 156 -10.63 1.84 -15.62
C ARG A 156 -11.03 2.20 -17.05
N LYS A 157 -10.06 2.54 -17.91
CA LYS A 157 -10.33 2.86 -19.31
C LYS A 157 -10.87 1.64 -20.08
N GLU A 158 -10.28 0.46 -19.89
CA GLU A 158 -10.73 -0.79 -20.51
C GLU A 158 -12.15 -1.17 -20.02
N GLU A 159 -12.44 -1.00 -18.73
CA GLU A 159 -13.79 -1.20 -18.17
C GLU A 159 -14.80 -0.22 -18.80
N MET A 160 -14.45 1.06 -18.90
CA MET A 160 -15.32 2.10 -19.46
C MET A 160 -15.57 1.89 -20.97
N GLU A 161 -14.57 1.42 -21.71
CA GLU A 161 -14.72 1.04 -23.13
C GLU A 161 -15.59 -0.22 -23.30
N SER A 162 -15.52 -1.19 -22.37
CA SER A 162 -16.41 -2.37 -22.40
C SER A 162 -17.87 -2.02 -22.09
N VAL A 163 -18.11 -1.08 -21.17
CA VAL A 163 -19.46 -0.60 -20.82
C VAL A 163 -20.09 0.16 -21.98
N ASN A 164 -19.31 1.01 -22.66
CA ASN A 164 -19.75 1.72 -23.86
C ASN A 164 -20.14 0.79 -25.03
N HIS A 165 -19.60 -0.42 -25.08
CA HIS A 165 -19.99 -1.42 -26.08
C HIS A 165 -21.27 -2.19 -25.72
N GLU A 166 -21.71 -2.16 -24.46
CA GLU A 166 -22.82 -3.00 -23.99
C GLU A 166 -24.11 -2.23 -23.67
N THR A 167 -24.08 -0.93 -23.39
CA THR A 167 -25.21 0.02 -23.47
C THR A 167 -24.79 1.32 -22.82
N LEU A 168 -25.03 2.47 -23.48
CA LEU A 168 -25.51 3.73 -22.89
C LEU A 168 -25.57 4.79 -24.00
N SER A 169 -26.69 5.50 -24.07
CA SER A 169 -26.82 6.64 -24.98
C SER A 169 -25.93 7.78 -24.48
N GLN A 170 -25.38 8.57 -25.40
CA GLN A 170 -24.41 9.63 -25.14
C GLN A 170 -24.90 10.66 -24.09
N GLU A 171 -26.22 10.81 -23.95
CA GLU A 171 -26.88 11.73 -23.01
C GLU A 171 -26.86 11.23 -21.55
N GLU A 172 -26.90 9.91 -21.32
CA GLU A 172 -26.84 9.36 -19.95
C GLU A 172 -25.42 9.46 -19.38
N PHE A 173 -24.41 9.34 -20.26
CA PHE A 173 -23.00 9.45 -19.95
C PHE A 173 -22.56 10.89 -19.62
N GLU A 174 -23.12 11.89 -20.32
CA GLU A 174 -22.88 13.30 -20.00
C GLU A 174 -23.50 13.69 -18.65
N SER A 175 -24.66 13.13 -18.27
CA SER A 175 -25.25 13.38 -16.94
C SER A 175 -24.46 12.76 -15.78
N LEU A 176 -23.72 11.68 -16.03
CA LEU A 176 -22.90 10.98 -15.03
C LEU A 176 -21.53 11.66 -14.81
N LEU A 177 -20.95 12.25 -15.86
CA LEU A 177 -19.73 13.05 -15.76
C LEU A 177 -19.94 14.37 -15.02
N GLU A 178 -21.14 14.95 -15.09
CA GLU A 178 -21.51 16.12 -14.29
C GLU A 178 -21.66 15.81 -12.78
N MET A 179 -21.70 14.53 -12.38
CA MET A 179 -21.75 14.14 -10.96
C MET A 179 -20.39 13.97 -10.30
N ASP A 180 -19.31 13.70 -11.05
CA ASP A 180 -17.96 13.54 -10.49
C ASP A 180 -17.24 14.89 -10.28
N ASP A 181 -17.68 15.94 -10.98
CA ASP A 181 -17.22 17.33 -10.78
C ASP A 181 -18.05 18.08 -9.70
N ALA A 182 -19.06 17.43 -9.11
CA ALA A 182 -19.81 17.92 -7.96
C ALA A 182 -19.05 17.61 -6.67
N GLU A 183 -17.95 18.32 -6.47
CA GLU A 183 -17.42 18.55 -5.14
C GLU A 183 -18.53 19.24 -4.31
N GLU A 184 -18.78 18.70 -3.12
CA GLU A 184 -19.63 19.23 -2.03
C GLU A 184 -21.09 18.71 -1.94
N MET A 185 -21.30 17.69 -1.09
CA MET A 185 -22.29 17.67 0.01
C MET A 185 -22.45 16.25 0.58
N LEU A 186 -21.43 15.77 1.31
CA LEU A 186 -21.71 14.82 2.38
C LEU A 186 -22.12 15.67 3.59
N GLN A 187 -23.42 15.69 3.89
CA GLN A 187 -23.92 16.28 5.12
C GLN A 187 -23.19 15.61 6.29
N GLU A 188 -22.62 16.42 7.17
CA GLU A 188 -21.88 15.98 8.37
C GLU A 188 -22.72 15.14 9.35
N GLU A 189 -24.02 14.92 9.08
CA GLU A 189 -24.94 14.19 9.95
C GLU A 189 -24.91 12.67 9.76
N ASP A 190 -24.53 12.11 8.60
CA ASP A 190 -24.59 10.65 8.36
C ASP A 190 -23.32 9.90 8.78
N VAL A 191 -22.21 10.60 9.07
CA VAL A 191 -20.96 9.98 9.56
C VAL A 191 -21.03 9.67 11.07
N ALA A 192 -21.95 10.30 11.80
CA ALA A 192 -22.10 10.10 13.24
C ALA A 192 -22.78 8.77 13.62
N LEU A 193 -23.48 8.10 12.68
CA LEU A 193 -24.26 6.89 12.96
C LEU A 193 -23.48 5.57 12.86
N PHE A 194 -22.17 5.61 12.56
CA PHE A 194 -21.36 4.40 12.38
C PHE A 194 -20.16 4.26 13.33
N GLU A 195 -19.81 5.30 14.11
CA GLU A 195 -18.69 5.21 15.06
C GLU A 195 -19.09 4.56 16.39
N GLU A 196 -20.37 4.59 16.78
CA GLU A 196 -20.79 4.19 18.12
C GLU A 196 -20.76 2.66 18.37
N ASP A 197 -20.82 1.84 17.31
CA ASP A 197 -20.96 0.37 17.41
C ASP A 197 -19.69 -0.44 17.05
N LEU A 198 -18.56 0.21 16.75
CA LEU A 198 -17.31 -0.48 16.40
C LEU A 198 -16.34 -0.67 17.58
N GLU A 199 -16.70 -0.22 18.78
CA GLU A 199 -15.89 -0.46 19.96
C GLU A 199 -16.01 -1.92 20.42
N LEU A 200 -14.92 -2.67 20.25
CA LEU A 200 -14.77 -4.01 20.81
C LEU A 200 -15.15 -4.00 22.31
N THR A 201 -16.10 -4.85 22.68
CA THR A 201 -16.48 -5.06 24.08
C THR A 201 -15.27 -5.50 24.92
N GLY A 202 -15.30 -5.29 26.24
CA GLY A 202 -14.18 -5.66 27.13
C GLY A 202 -13.74 -7.12 26.96
N ASP A 203 -14.72 -8.02 26.85
CA ASP A 203 -14.49 -9.45 26.64
C ASP A 203 -13.89 -9.77 25.27
N GLU A 204 -14.31 -9.05 24.23
CA GLU A 204 -13.73 -9.19 22.90
C GLU A 204 -12.29 -8.68 22.87
N ARG A 205 -11.99 -7.55 23.52
CA ARG A 205 -10.61 -7.06 23.65
C ARG A 205 -9.71 -8.06 24.35
N GLU A 206 -10.16 -8.70 25.44
CA GLU A 206 -9.39 -9.76 26.09
C GLU A 206 -9.20 -10.96 25.17
N LYS A 207 -10.26 -11.39 24.48
CA LYS A 207 -10.17 -12.48 23.50
C LYS A 207 -9.16 -12.15 22.39
N PHE A 208 -9.17 -10.92 21.87
CA PHE A 208 -8.22 -10.45 20.88
C PHE A 208 -6.78 -10.40 21.41
N GLN A 209 -6.58 -10.04 22.68
CA GLN A 209 -5.25 -10.05 23.30
C GLN A 209 -4.66 -11.46 23.47
N HIS A 210 -5.53 -12.47 23.64
CA HIS A 210 -5.12 -13.87 23.76
C HIS A 210 -5.07 -14.62 22.42
N MET A 211 -5.70 -14.08 21.38
CA MET A 211 -5.70 -14.70 20.07
C MET A 211 -4.29 -14.73 19.46
N GLY A 212 -3.98 -15.88 18.86
CA GLY A 212 -2.76 -16.06 18.10
C GLY A 212 -2.83 -15.36 16.74
N PRO A 213 -1.68 -15.20 16.08
CA PRO A 213 -1.61 -14.78 14.70
C PRO A 213 -2.24 -15.83 13.79
N ILE A 214 -3.06 -15.35 12.84
CA ILE A 214 -3.83 -16.25 11.98
C ILE A 214 -2.88 -16.92 10.99
N THR A 215 -2.86 -18.24 11.01
CA THR A 215 -2.02 -19.00 10.07
C THR A 215 -2.71 -19.16 8.72
N GLY A 216 -1.95 -19.24 7.63
CA GLY A 216 -2.53 -19.48 6.30
C GLY A 216 -3.38 -20.76 6.24
N SER A 217 -2.90 -21.84 6.86
CA SER A 217 -3.65 -23.09 7.01
C SER A 217 -4.96 -22.95 7.79
N GLU A 218 -5.00 -22.04 8.76
CA GLU A 218 -6.21 -21.75 9.54
C GLU A 218 -7.20 -20.94 8.72
N ALA A 219 -6.75 -19.94 7.97
CA ALA A 219 -7.59 -19.18 7.05
C ALA A 219 -8.18 -20.08 5.94
N ASP A 220 -7.38 -20.99 5.39
CA ASP A 220 -7.80 -21.89 4.30
C ASP A 220 -8.75 -22.99 4.79
N SER A 221 -8.63 -23.42 6.06
CA SER A 221 -9.50 -24.45 6.65
C SER A 221 -10.76 -23.90 7.33
N THR A 222 -10.89 -22.58 7.45
CA THR A 222 -12.05 -21.95 8.06
C THR A 222 -13.21 -21.88 7.07
N ASP A 223 -14.38 -22.35 7.51
CA ASP A 223 -15.65 -22.22 6.77
C ASP A 223 -16.21 -20.79 6.93
N TRP A 224 -15.83 -19.92 6.00
CA TRP A 224 -16.20 -18.50 6.01
C TRP A 224 -17.71 -18.28 5.85
N ASP A 225 -18.42 -19.15 5.12
CA ASP A 225 -19.87 -19.05 4.94
C ASP A 225 -20.58 -19.25 6.28
N LYS A 226 -20.13 -20.24 7.06
CA LYS A 226 -20.65 -20.48 8.41
C LYS A 226 -20.39 -19.29 9.33
N VAL A 227 -19.20 -18.69 9.27
CA VAL A 227 -18.85 -17.52 10.09
C VAL A 227 -19.74 -16.32 9.73
N ILE A 228 -19.89 -16.01 8.44
CA ILE A 228 -20.72 -14.92 7.95
C ILE A 228 -22.18 -15.12 8.38
N LYS A 229 -22.70 -16.35 8.27
CA LYS A 229 -24.06 -16.69 8.72
C LYS A 229 -24.26 -16.49 10.22
N GLN A 230 -23.27 -16.81 11.04
CA GLN A 230 -23.33 -16.58 12.49
C GLN A 230 -23.34 -15.10 12.83
N LEU A 231 -22.48 -14.30 12.18
CA LEU A 231 -22.40 -12.86 12.40
C LEU A 231 -23.71 -12.17 12.00
N THR A 232 -24.22 -12.47 10.80
CA THR A 232 -25.49 -11.89 10.31
C THR A 232 -26.71 -12.32 11.12
N SER A 233 -26.69 -13.50 11.76
CA SER A 233 -27.77 -13.94 12.65
C SER A 233 -27.83 -13.19 13.99
N ARG A 234 -26.73 -12.53 14.39
CA ARG A 234 -26.64 -11.78 15.65
C ARG A 234 -27.23 -10.36 15.57
N PHE A 235 -27.45 -9.85 14.35
CA PHE A 235 -27.97 -8.51 14.08
C PHE A 235 -29.44 -8.52 13.61
N LYS A 236 -30.17 -9.63 13.83
CA LYS A 236 -31.62 -9.75 13.64
C LYS A 236 -32.31 -9.87 14.99
#